data_AF-A0A3R7RK21-F1
#
_entry.id   AF-A0A3R7RK21-F1
#
_cell.length_a   1.000
_cell.length_b   1.000
_cell.length_c   1.000
_cell.angle_alpha   90.00
_cell.angle_beta   90.00
_cell.angle_gamma   90.00
#
_symmetry.space_group_name_H-M   'P 1'
#
loop_
_entity.id
_entity.type
_entity.pdbx_description
1 polymer ?
#
loop_
_entity_poly.entity_id
_entity_poly.type
_entity_poly.pdbx_seq_one_letter_code
_entity_poly.pdbx_strand_id
1 'polypeptide(L)'
;MLRRLLPTTWTAGFPAALLSNSYRVTGGSCLRRVGDWQPRTKQRHRFSKASMMESCERHQRQKKMAALRQRANEEHGLQQRQRAQLRRRCDRTAAALIHGASKGSSVSATNALATARHLLTLQEATRKAMTGGKKGRTAMFVSDKKWHG
;
A
#
# COMPACT_ATOMS: atom_id res chain seq x y z
N MET A 1 -12.88 25.01 2.10
CA MET A 1 -14.13 24.30 1.77
C MET A 1 -13.93 22.81 1.93
N LEU A 2 -14.45 22.26 3.04
CA LEU A 2 -14.27 20.87 3.47
C LEU A 2 -15.43 20.01 2.93
N ARG A 3 -15.14 19.01 2.09
CA ARG A 3 -16.11 17.95 1.76
C ARG A 3 -15.87 16.76 2.68
N ARG A 4 -16.73 16.64 3.70
CA ARG A 4 -16.84 15.48 4.59
C ARG A 4 -17.38 14.30 3.77
N LEU A 5 -16.64 13.21 3.72
CA LEU A 5 -17.15 11.92 3.27
C LEU A 5 -17.89 11.28 4.45
N LEU A 6 -19.19 11.10 4.31
CA LEU A 6 -20.01 10.33 5.25
C LEU A 6 -19.62 8.84 5.18
N PRO A 7 -19.51 8.14 6.32
CA PRO A 7 -19.37 6.69 6.33
C PRO A 7 -20.74 6.06 6.04
N THR A 8 -20.86 5.37 4.90
CA THR A 8 -22.05 4.56 4.61
C THR A 8 -22.03 3.33 5.51
N THR A 9 -22.81 3.36 6.58
CA THR A 9 -23.04 2.21 7.46
C THR A 9 -23.80 1.16 6.67
N TRP A 10 -23.12 0.11 6.20
CA TRP A 10 -23.79 -1.13 5.84
C TRP A 10 -24.12 -1.85 7.14
N THR A 11 -25.25 -1.48 7.72
CA THR A 11 -25.92 -2.28 8.74
C THR A 11 -26.39 -3.57 8.07
N ALA A 12 -25.55 -4.60 8.13
CA ALA A 12 -26.02 -5.97 7.99
C ALA A 12 -26.93 -6.24 9.20
N GLY A 13 -28.22 -5.97 9.04
CA GLY A 13 -29.24 -6.39 9.98
C GLY A 13 -29.32 -7.91 10.00
N PHE A 14 -28.48 -8.55 10.80
CA PHE A 14 -28.77 -9.86 11.33
C PHE A 14 -29.97 -9.71 12.28
N PRO A 15 -31.12 -10.35 12.04
CA PRO A 15 -32.08 -10.50 13.13
C PRO A 15 -31.48 -11.52 14.12
N ALA A 16 -31.00 -10.98 15.23
CA ALA A 16 -30.80 -11.74 16.45
C ALA A 16 -32.16 -12.31 16.87
N ALA A 17 -32.35 -13.62 16.69
CA ALA A 17 -33.44 -14.34 17.35
C ALA A 17 -32.84 -15.13 18.52
N LEU A 18 -32.66 -14.41 19.62
CA LEU A 18 -32.52 -14.98 20.94
C LEU A 18 -33.88 -15.50 21.43
N LEU A 19 -33.83 -16.67 22.07
CA LEU A 19 -34.70 -17.16 23.14
C LEU A 19 -36.07 -17.79 22.81
N SER A 20 -36.11 -19.10 23.08
CA SER A 20 -37.13 -19.83 23.85
C SER A 20 -38.31 -19.00 24.38
N ASN A 21 -39.55 -19.32 23.96
CA ASN A 21 -40.53 -19.98 24.83
C ASN A 21 -41.87 -20.25 24.11
N SER A 22 -42.48 -21.34 24.56
CA SER A 22 -43.80 -21.87 24.26
C SER A 22 -44.97 -20.92 24.55
N TYR A 23 -45.90 -20.80 23.60
CA TYR A 23 -47.34 -20.82 23.87
C TYR A 23 -48.12 -21.13 22.57
N ARG A 24 -49.09 -22.05 22.68
CA ARG A 24 -50.06 -22.38 21.62
C ARG A 24 -51.02 -21.21 21.45
N VAL A 25 -51.18 -20.68 20.23
CA VAL A 25 -52.41 -19.97 19.82
C VAL A 25 -52.71 -20.33 18.36
N THR A 26 -53.89 -20.91 18.18
CA THR A 26 -54.54 -21.28 16.93
C THR A 26 -54.99 -20.03 16.18
N GLY A 27 -54.63 -19.86 14.91
CA GLY A 27 -55.26 -18.83 14.06
C GLY A 27 -54.45 -18.40 12.83
N GLY A 28 -55.00 -18.64 11.64
CA GLY A 28 -54.74 -17.83 10.45
C GLY A 28 -53.53 -18.21 9.60
N SER A 29 -53.74 -19.12 8.65
CA SER A 29 -52.81 -19.39 7.54
C SER A 29 -52.73 -18.19 6.58
N CYS A 30 -51.72 -17.34 6.74
CA CYS A 30 -51.22 -16.47 5.67
C CYS A 30 -49.72 -16.19 5.79
N LEU A 31 -48.93 -17.22 6.12
CA LEU A 31 -47.49 -17.18 5.86
C LEU A 31 -47.30 -17.23 4.33
N ARG A 32 -47.11 -16.08 3.68
CA ARG A 32 -46.41 -16.06 2.40
C ARG A 32 -45.06 -16.74 2.64
N ARG A 33 -44.95 -18.02 2.26
CA ARG A 33 -43.65 -18.68 2.13
C ARG A 33 -42.88 -17.82 1.14
N VAL A 34 -41.92 -17.06 1.64
CA VAL A 34 -40.87 -16.48 0.80
C VAL A 34 -40.21 -17.69 0.18
N GLY A 35 -40.52 -17.97 -1.09
CA GLY A 35 -39.96 -19.12 -1.79
C GLY A 35 -38.43 -19.03 -1.71
N ASP A 36 -37.80 -20.17 -1.44
CA ASP A 36 -36.35 -20.23 -1.34
C ASP A 36 -35.74 -19.62 -2.60
N TRP A 37 -34.99 -18.55 -2.43
CA TRP A 37 -34.28 -17.93 -3.54
C TRP A 37 -33.32 -18.98 -4.12
N GLN A 38 -33.49 -19.31 -5.40
CA GLN A 38 -32.58 -20.19 -6.12
C GLN A 38 -31.95 -19.47 -7.32
N PRO A 39 -30.64 -19.64 -7.54
CA PRO A 39 -29.99 -19.07 -8.70
C PRO A 39 -30.46 -19.75 -9.99
N ARG A 40 -30.60 -18.95 -11.06
CA ARG A 40 -30.93 -19.43 -12.41
C ARG A 40 -29.96 -20.54 -12.82
N THR A 41 -30.44 -21.53 -13.58
CA THR A 41 -29.68 -22.73 -13.97
C THR A 41 -28.31 -22.41 -14.56
N LYS A 42 -28.24 -21.38 -15.41
CA LYS A 42 -26.99 -20.90 -16.04
C LYS A 42 -26.00 -20.21 -15.07
N GLN A 43 -26.45 -19.83 -13.87
CA GLN A 43 -25.65 -19.13 -12.85
C GLN A 43 -25.36 -20.00 -11.61
N ARG A 44 -25.95 -21.20 -11.50
CA ARG A 44 -25.78 -22.10 -10.35
C ARG A 44 -24.31 -22.36 -10.00
N HIS A 45 -23.43 -22.49 -11.00
CA HIS A 45 -22.00 -22.66 -10.79
C HIS A 45 -21.38 -21.53 -9.96
N ARG A 46 -21.80 -20.27 -10.12
CA ARG A 46 -21.27 -19.10 -9.39
C ARG A 46 -21.65 -19.09 -7.92
N PHE A 47 -22.71 -19.78 -7.56
CA PHE A 47 -23.21 -19.93 -6.19
C PHE A 47 -22.89 -21.33 -5.63
N SER A 48 -22.08 -22.11 -6.35
CA SER A 48 -21.60 -23.38 -5.84
C SER A 48 -20.64 -23.15 -4.68
N LYS A 49 -20.53 -24.13 -3.78
CA LYS A 49 -19.54 -24.11 -2.71
C LYS A 49 -18.12 -23.96 -3.27
N ALA A 50 -17.81 -24.61 -4.40
CA ALA A 50 -16.52 -24.55 -5.06
C ALA A 50 -16.17 -23.12 -5.54
N SER A 51 -17.11 -22.45 -6.22
CA SER A 51 -16.88 -21.06 -6.68
C SER A 51 -16.77 -20.07 -5.52
N MET A 52 -17.50 -20.31 -4.43
CA MET A 52 -17.37 -19.50 -3.22
C MET A 52 -15.99 -19.67 -2.59
N MET A 53 -15.50 -20.90 -2.45
CA MET A 53 -14.15 -21.19 -1.95
C MET A 53 -13.06 -20.55 -2.83
N GLU A 54 -13.18 -20.69 -4.15
CA GLU A 54 -12.25 -20.08 -5.10
C GLU A 54 -12.24 -18.54 -5.00
N SER A 55 -13.42 -17.92 -4.83
CA SER A 55 -13.54 -16.49 -4.60
C SER A 55 -12.89 -16.05 -3.29
N CYS A 56 -13.09 -16.82 -2.21
CA CYS A 56 -12.44 -16.57 -0.92
C CYS A 56 -10.91 -16.65 -1.04
N GLU A 57 -10.38 -17.66 -1.73
CA GLU A 57 -8.95 -17.78 -2.00
C GLU A 57 -8.41 -16.61 -2.82
N ARG A 58 -9.09 -16.24 -3.91
CA ARG A 58 -8.72 -15.07 -4.72
C ARG A 58 -8.70 -13.80 -3.88
N HIS A 59 -9.70 -13.59 -3.03
CA HIS A 59 -9.73 -12.43 -2.12
C HIS A 59 -8.56 -12.44 -1.13
N GLN A 60 -8.24 -13.58 -0.53
CA GLN A 60 -7.09 -13.70 0.38
C GLN A 60 -5.77 -13.40 -0.35
N ARG A 61 -5.58 -13.93 -1.57
CA ARG A 61 -4.40 -13.63 -2.40
C ARG A 61 -4.31 -12.13 -2.72
N GLN A 62 -5.41 -11.49 -3.08
CA GLN A 62 -5.47 -10.05 -3.32
C GLN A 62 -5.12 -9.23 -2.07
N LYS A 63 -5.63 -9.61 -0.90
CA LYS A 63 -5.27 -8.98 0.39
C LYS A 63 -3.78 -9.09 0.68
N LYS A 64 -3.20 -10.29 0.53
CA LYS A 64 -1.76 -10.52 0.72
C LYS A 64 -0.94 -9.67 -0.24
N MET A 65 -1.33 -9.58 -1.51
CA MET A 65 -0.62 -8.76 -2.48
C MET A 65 -0.74 -7.25 -2.20
N ALA A 66 -1.89 -6.79 -1.74
CA ALA A 66 -2.06 -5.40 -1.33
C ALA A 66 -1.17 -5.06 -0.14
N ALA A 67 -1.10 -5.92 0.87
CA ALA A 67 -0.21 -5.77 2.02
C ALA A 67 1.27 -5.74 1.61
N LEU A 68 1.69 -6.62 0.68
CA LEU A 68 3.05 -6.63 0.15
C LEU A 68 3.40 -5.30 -0.55
N ARG A 69 2.49 -4.80 -1.39
CA ARG A 69 2.68 -3.49 -2.08
C ARG A 69 2.77 -2.34 -1.08
N GLN A 70 1.94 -2.36 -0.04
CA GLN A 70 1.97 -1.34 1.00
C GLN A 70 3.33 -1.34 1.71
N ARG A 71 3.79 -2.51 2.19
CA ARG A 71 5.08 -2.66 2.86
C ARG A 71 6.25 -2.20 1.97
N ALA A 72 6.27 -2.62 0.71
CA ALA A 72 7.32 -2.20 -0.23
C ALA A 72 7.32 -0.68 -0.48
N ASN A 73 6.14 -0.05 -0.47
CA ASN A 73 6.03 1.41 -0.59
C ASN A 73 6.53 2.14 0.66
N GLU A 74 6.24 1.61 1.85
CA GLU A 74 6.69 2.16 3.13
C GLU A 74 8.22 2.08 3.24
N GLU A 75 8.81 0.91 3.00
CA GLU A 75 10.26 0.69 3.00
C GLU A 75 10.98 1.61 2.01
N HIS A 76 10.47 1.71 0.78
CA HIS A 76 11.02 2.63 -0.22
C HIS A 76 10.89 4.10 0.21
N GLY A 77 9.75 4.48 0.81
CA GLY A 77 9.53 5.82 1.34
C GLY A 77 10.55 6.19 2.42
N LEU A 78 10.86 5.25 3.32
CA LEU A 78 11.89 5.42 4.34
C LEU A 78 13.28 5.60 3.72
N GLN A 79 13.67 4.73 2.78
CA GLN A 79 14.95 4.84 2.08
C GLN A 79 15.08 6.16 1.32
N GLN A 80 14.02 6.63 0.68
CA GLN A 80 14.01 7.91 -0.03
C GLN A 80 14.22 9.09 0.93
N ARG A 81 13.59 9.07 2.10
CA ARG A 81 13.78 10.10 3.14
C ARG A 81 15.22 10.11 3.67
N GLN A 82 15.76 8.94 4.00
CA GLN A 82 17.14 8.81 4.48
C GLN A 82 18.15 9.30 3.43
N ARG A 83 18.01 8.89 2.17
CA ARG A 83 18.86 9.36 1.07
C ARG A 83 18.74 10.87 0.86
N ALA A 84 17.53 11.43 0.94
CA ALA A 84 17.32 12.87 0.84
C ALA A 84 17.97 13.64 2.01
N GLN A 85 17.92 13.12 3.23
CA GLN A 85 18.61 13.72 4.38
C GLN A 85 20.13 13.68 4.22
N LEU A 86 20.69 12.53 3.81
CA LEU A 86 22.12 12.38 3.55
C LEU A 86 22.60 13.39 2.50
N ARG A 87 21.88 13.53 1.39
CA ARG A 87 22.21 14.53 0.34
C ARG A 87 22.30 15.94 0.90
N ARG A 88 21.29 16.37 1.66
CA ARG A 88 21.30 17.72 2.28
C ARG A 88 22.48 17.90 3.23
N ARG A 89 22.88 16.85 3.96
CA ARG A 89 24.05 16.89 4.84
C ARG A 89 25.33 17.06 4.01
N CYS A 90 25.54 16.23 2.98
CA CYS A 90 26.68 16.33 2.06
C CYS A 90 26.77 17.70 1.40
N ASP A 91 25.65 18.25 0.93
CA ASP A 91 25.59 19.58 0.30
C ASP A 91 25.99 20.68 1.28
N ARG A 92 25.46 20.64 2.50
CA ARG A 92 25.79 21.63 3.55
C ARG A 92 27.25 21.52 3.99
N THR A 93 27.77 20.31 4.19
CA THR A 93 29.17 20.12 4.59
C THR A 93 30.13 20.52 3.47
N ALA A 94 29.82 20.20 2.21
CA ALA A 94 30.61 20.66 1.06
C ALA A 94 30.62 22.19 0.97
N ALA A 95 29.47 22.85 1.11
CA ALA A 95 29.38 24.32 1.11
C ALA A 95 30.19 24.95 2.26
N ALA A 96 30.09 24.38 3.47
CA ALA A 96 30.86 24.84 4.62
C ALA A 96 32.38 24.69 4.41
N LEU A 97 32.82 23.58 3.82
CA LEU A 97 34.23 23.35 3.49
C LEU A 97 34.74 24.34 2.44
N ILE A 98 33.94 24.62 1.40
CA ILE A 98 34.30 25.61 0.37
C ILE A 98 34.42 27.01 0.98
N HIS A 99 33.46 27.40 1.82
CA HIS A 99 33.49 28.70 2.50
C HIS A 99 34.61 28.80 3.56
N GLY A 100 34.97 27.70 4.22
CA GLY A 100 36.13 27.67 5.12
C GLY A 100 37.45 27.76 4.36
N ALA A 101 37.54 27.10 3.21
CA ALA A 101 38.73 27.11 2.36
C ALA A 101 39.05 28.50 1.81
N SER A 102 38.05 29.34 1.53
CA SER A 102 38.29 30.72 1.06
C SER A 102 38.90 31.65 2.12
N LYS A 103 38.90 31.24 3.40
CA LYS A 103 39.43 32.02 4.53
C LYS A 103 40.69 31.41 5.17
N GLY A 104 41.13 30.23 4.71
CA GLY A 104 42.20 29.44 5.33
C GLY A 104 43.53 29.46 4.56
N SER A 105 44.56 28.86 5.16
CA SER A 105 45.87 28.63 4.52
C SER A 105 45.78 27.71 3.30
N SER A 106 46.66 27.90 2.31
CA SER A 106 46.62 27.23 0.99
C SER A 106 46.57 25.70 1.06
N VAL A 107 47.34 25.07 1.95
CA VAL A 107 47.38 23.60 2.11
C VAL A 107 46.11 23.07 2.76
N SER A 108 45.54 23.78 3.72
CA SER A 108 44.26 23.41 4.35
C SER A 108 43.08 23.60 3.39
N ALA A 109 43.12 24.67 2.59
CA ALA A 109 42.10 24.99 1.59
C ALA A 109 42.03 23.92 0.48
N THR A 110 43.16 23.43 -0.01
CA THR A 110 43.19 22.39 -1.06
C THR A 110 42.58 21.07 -0.59
N ASN A 111 42.90 20.64 0.64
CA ASN A 111 42.31 19.44 1.25
C ASN A 111 40.79 19.59 1.49
N ALA A 112 40.35 20.77 1.95
CA ALA A 112 38.94 21.07 2.13
C ALA A 112 38.16 21.04 0.80
N LEU A 113 38.73 21.61 -0.27
CA LEU A 113 38.13 21.58 -1.61
C LEU A 113 38.10 20.18 -2.22
N ALA A 114 39.13 19.35 -2.02
CA ALA A 114 39.13 17.96 -2.45
C ALA A 114 38.01 17.17 -1.77
N THR A 115 37.86 17.35 -0.46
CA THR A 115 36.79 16.72 0.34
C THR A 115 35.41 17.21 -0.08
N ALA A 116 35.24 18.51 -0.34
CA ALA A 116 33.99 19.07 -0.83
C ALA A 116 33.58 18.49 -2.20
N ARG A 117 34.52 18.36 -3.14
CA ARG A 117 34.27 17.71 -4.44
C ARG A 117 33.83 16.26 -4.29
N HIS A 118 34.46 15.51 -3.38
CA HIS A 118 34.06 14.13 -3.11
C HIS A 118 32.62 14.05 -2.57
N LEU A 119 32.25 14.91 -1.63
CA LEU A 119 30.89 14.98 -1.07
C LEU A 119 29.83 15.33 -2.13
N LEU A 120 30.13 16.25 -3.04
CA LEU A 120 29.25 16.60 -4.15
C LEU A 120 29.10 15.42 -5.13
N THR A 121 30.19 14.69 -5.39
CA THR A 121 30.16 13.48 -6.23
C THR A 121 29.28 12.39 -5.63
N LEU A 122 29.37 12.17 -4.31
CA LEU A 122 28.49 11.24 -3.58
C LEU A 122 27.02 11.69 -3.63
N GLN A 123 26.75 13.00 -3.49
CA GLN A 123 25.41 13.55 -3.59
C GLN A 123 24.80 13.36 -5.00
N GLU A 124 25.62 13.49 -6.04
CA GLU A 124 25.21 13.26 -7.42
C GLU A 124 24.94 11.77 -7.72
N ALA A 125 25.80 10.88 -7.22
CA ALA A 125 25.61 9.43 -7.34
C ALA A 125 24.30 8.98 -6.65
N THR A 126 24.04 9.47 -5.43
CA THR A 126 22.80 9.17 -4.72
C THR A 126 21.57 9.76 -5.41
N ARG A 127 21.68 10.94 -6.05
CA ARG A 127 20.62 11.51 -6.89
C ARG A 127 20.28 10.59 -8.06
N LYS A 128 21.28 10.11 -8.80
CA LYS A 128 21.10 9.17 -9.94
C LYS A 128 20.50 7.83 -9.50
N ALA A 129 20.92 7.31 -8.34
CA ALA A 129 20.36 6.08 -7.78
C ALA A 129 18.87 6.23 -7.43
N MET A 130 18.42 7.41 -6.98
CA MET A 130 17.01 7.65 -6.66
C MET A 130 16.11 7.76 -7.91
N THR A 131 16.60 8.32 -9.02
CA THR A 131 15.81 8.42 -10.25
C THR A 131 15.54 7.05 -10.89
N GLY A 132 16.42 6.06 -10.69
CA GLY A 132 16.23 4.69 -11.18
C GLY A 132 15.23 3.82 -10.39
N GLY A 133 14.98 4.14 -9.11
CA GLY A 133 14.23 3.26 -8.20
C GLY A 133 12.77 3.00 -8.58
N LYS A 134 12.11 3.95 -9.26
CA LYS A 134 10.69 3.82 -9.66
C LYS A 134 10.46 2.66 -10.63
N LYS A 135 11.36 2.43 -11.60
CA LYS A 135 11.23 1.35 -12.60
C LYS A 135 11.42 -0.04 -11.99
N GLY A 136 12.39 -0.20 -11.09
CA GLY A 136 12.63 -1.46 -10.38
C GLY A 136 11.46 -1.86 -9.48
N ARG A 137 10.82 -0.88 -8.83
CA ARG A 137 9.69 -1.12 -7.93
C ARG A 137 8.47 -1.70 -8.66
N THR A 138 8.18 -1.25 -9.88
CA THR A 138 7.08 -1.78 -10.69
C THR A 138 7.41 -3.13 -11.31
N ALA A 139 8.67 -3.39 -11.66
CA ALA A 139 9.09 -4.64 -12.29
C ALA A 139 8.75 -5.88 -11.44
N MET A 140 8.95 -5.79 -10.10
CA MET A 140 8.61 -6.86 -9.15
C MET A 140 7.12 -7.24 -9.13
N PHE A 141 6.23 -6.35 -9.58
CA PHE A 141 4.77 -6.60 -9.62
C PHE A 141 4.22 -6.80 -11.04
N VAL A 142 5.05 -6.61 -12.06
CA VAL A 142 4.67 -6.81 -13.47
C VAL A 142 4.81 -8.27 -13.86
N SER A 143 5.79 -9.00 -13.33
CA SER A 143 5.98 -10.45 -13.57
C SER A 143 4.82 -11.31 -13.06
N ASP A 144 4.16 -10.90 -11.96
CA ASP A 144 3.04 -11.63 -11.34
C ASP A 144 1.67 -11.31 -11.94
N LYS A 145 1.61 -10.39 -12.91
CA LYS A 145 0.35 -9.95 -13.55
C LYS A 145 -0.06 -10.80 -14.76
N LYS A 146 0.42 -12.05 -14.89
CA LYS A 146 -0.19 -13.01 -15.81
C LYS A 146 -1.55 -13.44 -15.24
N TRP A 147 -2.57 -12.65 -15.56
CA TRP A 147 -3.97 -13.04 -15.41
C TRP A 147 -4.22 -14.18 -16.40
N HIS A 148 -4.05 -15.42 -15.95
CA HIS A 148 -4.62 -16.56 -16.65
C HIS A 148 -6.13 -16.51 -16.37
N GLY A 149 -6.88 -16.17 -17.44
CA GLY A 149 -8.34 -16.10 -17.44
C GLY A 149 -9.00 -17.46 -17.37
#